data_AF-A0A520V1G8-F1
#
_entry.id   AF-A0A520V1G8-F1
#
_cell.length_a   1.000
_cell.length_b   1.000
_cell.length_c   1.000
_cell.angle_alpha   90.00
_cell.angle_beta   90.00
_cell.angle_gamma   90.00
#
_symmetry.space_group_name_H-M   'P 1'
#
loop_
_entity.id
_entity.type
_entity.pdbx_description
1 polymer ?
#
loop_
_entity_poly.entity_id
_entity_poly.type
_entity_poly.pdbx_seq_one_letter_code
_entity_poly.pdbx_strand_id
1 'polypeptide(L)'
;MTKKTTSEEIIDLNIIDLGSAFQYYVQNSPRKLNNIAQQEIGRLVRWIGPEREIKTITPSEIGNYSDEFAKRTSTDTAPQKVAYIKKFLTFLKINELSSGNLASHLRMKKSNVGKITKKLEETKGEQINLTEAGYKDYEKQLKDYKTEMPQLADEVRKAAADGDIRENAPLDAAREKIEMVNSKIYEIEAILKVANIIDSSSQGDQIVIGSKVIVKNHQNKNNNEYQLVEANEANPLVGKISSVSPVGAAILGRREGDEVTVSTPAGEQVYTIDAIK
;
A
#
# COMPACT_ATOMS: atom_id res chain seq x y z
N MET A 1 33.94 -7.82 -20.06
CA MET A 1 33.48 -8.99 -20.83
C MET A 1 32.63 -9.86 -19.92
N THR A 2 31.33 -9.59 -19.87
CA THR A 2 30.34 -10.38 -19.13
C THR A 2 30.09 -11.66 -19.90
N LYS A 3 30.41 -12.83 -19.32
CA LYS A 3 30.01 -14.12 -19.88
C LYS A 3 28.48 -14.12 -19.94
N LYS A 4 27.92 -14.06 -21.14
CA LYS A 4 26.54 -14.50 -21.39
C LYS A 4 26.50 -15.96 -20.96
N THR A 5 25.72 -16.28 -19.95
CA THR A 5 25.25 -17.64 -19.71
C THR A 5 24.41 -18.01 -20.92
N THR A 6 25.00 -18.75 -21.85
CA THR A 6 24.31 -19.16 -23.07
C THR A 6 23.27 -20.21 -22.67
N SER A 7 22.06 -20.11 -23.21
CA SER A 7 20.98 -21.07 -23.02
C SER A 7 21.42 -22.53 -23.24
N GLU A 8 22.50 -22.74 -23.99
CA GLU A 8 23.20 -24.02 -24.21
C GLU A 8 23.75 -24.67 -22.92
N GLU A 9 24.31 -23.93 -21.96
CA GLU A 9 24.86 -24.52 -20.71
C GLU A 9 23.77 -25.06 -19.76
N ILE A 10 22.54 -24.53 -19.84
CA ILE A 10 21.40 -24.97 -19.01
C ILE A 10 20.71 -26.19 -19.61
N ILE A 11 20.77 -26.34 -20.94
CA ILE A 11 20.29 -27.52 -21.66
C ILE A 11 21.17 -28.74 -21.35
N ASP A 12 22.49 -28.56 -21.25
CA ASP A 12 23.43 -29.63 -20.89
C ASP A 12 23.28 -30.13 -19.43
N LEU A 13 22.69 -29.31 -18.54
CA LEU A 13 22.50 -29.63 -17.12
C LEU A 13 21.16 -30.31 -16.79
N ASN A 14 20.29 -30.51 -17.79
CA ASN A 14 18.98 -31.17 -17.64
C ASN A 14 18.15 -30.64 -16.45
N ILE A 15 18.12 -29.31 -16.26
CA ILE A 15 17.35 -28.68 -15.18
C ILE A 15 15.86 -28.75 -15.52
N ILE A 16 15.15 -29.68 -14.86
CA ILE A 16 13.71 -29.92 -15.09
C ILE A 16 12.88 -29.38 -13.91
N ASP A 17 13.39 -29.51 -12.68
CA ASP A 17 12.68 -29.19 -11.45
C ASP A 17 13.08 -27.83 -10.85
N LEU A 18 12.16 -27.27 -10.06
CA LEU A 18 12.27 -25.94 -9.48
C LEU A 18 13.41 -25.83 -8.44
N GLY A 19 13.72 -26.92 -7.74
CA GLY A 19 14.81 -27.01 -6.77
C GLY A 19 16.18 -26.88 -7.41
N SER A 20 16.42 -27.65 -8.46
CA SER A 20 17.64 -27.60 -9.27
C SER A 20 17.84 -26.22 -9.90
N ALA A 21 16.78 -25.62 -10.44
CA ALA A 21 16.84 -24.27 -10.99
C ALA A 21 17.18 -23.21 -9.94
N PHE A 22 16.67 -23.36 -8.72
CA PHE A 22 17.00 -22.45 -7.61
C PHE A 22 18.47 -22.58 -7.19
N GLN A 23 18.99 -23.80 -7.05
CA GLN A 23 20.41 -24.01 -6.72
C GLN A 23 21.31 -23.40 -7.79
N TYR A 24 20.99 -23.64 -9.07
CA TYR A 24 21.73 -23.05 -10.18
C TYR A 24 21.68 -21.52 -10.15
N TYR A 25 20.51 -20.93 -9.89
CA TYR A 25 20.35 -19.48 -9.80
C TYR A 25 21.17 -18.86 -8.67
N VAL A 26 21.24 -19.52 -7.51
CA VAL A 26 22.05 -19.07 -6.37
C VAL A 26 23.54 -19.13 -6.67
N GLN A 27 24.00 -20.18 -7.34
CA GLN A 27 25.41 -20.40 -7.66
C GLN A 27 25.92 -19.48 -8.79
N ASN A 28 25.09 -19.20 -9.79
CA ASN A 28 25.49 -18.53 -11.03
C ASN A 28 25.00 -17.07 -11.16
N SER A 29 24.41 -16.51 -10.11
CA SER A 29 23.97 -15.11 -10.16
C SER A 29 25.18 -14.14 -10.27
N PRO A 30 25.15 -13.16 -11.20
CA PRO A 30 26.28 -12.25 -11.49
C PRO A 30 26.69 -11.37 -10.31
N ARG A 31 25.82 -11.22 -9.31
CA ARG A 31 26.16 -10.76 -7.96
C ARG A 31 25.68 -11.82 -6.98
N LYS A 32 26.52 -12.19 -6.02
CA LYS A 32 26.17 -13.15 -4.96
C LYS A 32 24.85 -12.73 -4.33
N LEU A 33 23.82 -13.57 -4.46
CA LEU A 33 22.50 -13.26 -3.96
C LEU A 33 22.59 -12.99 -2.45
N ASN A 34 21.99 -11.90 -1.97
CA ASN A 34 21.97 -11.64 -0.54
C ASN A 34 21.10 -12.68 0.19
N ASN A 35 21.34 -12.87 1.49
CA ASN A 35 20.67 -13.90 2.28
C ASN A 35 19.12 -13.76 2.24
N ILE A 36 18.62 -12.52 2.23
CA ILE A 36 17.18 -12.24 2.16
C ILE A 36 16.58 -12.72 0.83
N ALA A 37 17.23 -12.46 -0.31
CA ALA A 37 16.77 -12.93 -1.61
C ALA A 37 16.72 -14.46 -1.67
N GLN A 38 17.77 -15.14 -1.19
CA GLN A 38 17.81 -16.60 -1.15
C GLN A 38 16.67 -17.18 -0.31
N GLN A 39 16.40 -16.57 0.86
CA GLN A 39 15.30 -17.00 1.73
C GLN A 39 13.93 -16.83 1.07
N GLU A 40 13.64 -15.68 0.45
CA GLU A 40 12.33 -15.45 -0.16
C GLU A 40 12.08 -16.31 -1.40
N ILE A 41 13.12 -16.52 -2.22
CA ILE A 41 13.02 -17.44 -3.35
C ILE A 41 12.89 -18.89 -2.85
N GLY A 42 13.70 -19.31 -1.88
CA GLY A 42 13.62 -20.65 -1.30
C GLY A 42 12.24 -20.96 -0.69
N ARG A 43 11.55 -19.96 -0.14
CA ARG A 43 10.16 -20.10 0.32
C ARG A 43 9.17 -20.34 -0.81
N LEU A 44 9.31 -19.65 -1.94
CA LEU A 44 8.49 -19.91 -3.13
C LEU A 44 8.71 -21.36 -3.60
N VAL A 45 9.98 -21.78 -3.70
CA VAL A 45 10.34 -23.14 -4.13
C VAL A 45 9.74 -24.18 -3.19
N ARG A 46 9.82 -23.98 -1.87
CA ARG A 46 9.21 -24.89 -0.89
C ARG A 46 7.68 -24.92 -0.98
N TRP A 47 7.05 -23.80 -1.29
CA TRP A 47 5.60 -23.69 -1.41
C TRP A 47 5.06 -24.43 -2.63
N ILE A 48 5.70 -24.25 -3.80
CA ILE A 48 5.32 -24.95 -5.04
C ILE A 48 5.74 -26.41 -4.99
N GLY A 49 6.88 -26.70 -4.37
CA GLY A 49 7.52 -28.00 -4.32
C GLY A 49 8.85 -27.98 -5.10
N PRO A 50 9.98 -28.39 -4.48
CA PRO A 50 11.27 -28.38 -5.14
C PRO A 50 11.32 -29.37 -6.33
N GLU A 51 10.74 -30.55 -6.18
CA GLU A 51 10.69 -31.60 -7.21
C GLU A 51 9.71 -31.28 -8.36
N ARG A 52 9.02 -30.14 -8.30
CA ARG A 52 7.99 -29.77 -9.28
C ARG A 52 8.66 -29.39 -10.60
N GLU A 53 8.21 -30.00 -11.70
CA GLU A 53 8.66 -29.63 -13.04
C GLU A 53 8.23 -28.20 -13.38
N ILE A 54 9.21 -27.37 -13.79
CA ILE A 54 9.03 -25.92 -13.96
C ILE A 54 7.98 -25.60 -15.03
N LYS A 55 7.89 -26.42 -16.09
CA LYS A 55 6.94 -26.25 -17.20
C LYS A 55 5.47 -26.40 -16.78
N THR A 56 5.23 -27.15 -15.70
CA THR A 56 3.89 -27.46 -15.19
C THR A 56 3.37 -26.42 -14.22
N ILE A 57 4.21 -25.46 -13.81
CA ILE A 57 3.83 -24.39 -12.88
C ILE A 57 2.85 -23.44 -13.60
N THR A 58 1.69 -23.26 -12.99
CA THR A 58 0.63 -22.42 -13.54
C THR A 58 0.68 -20.98 -12.99
N PRO A 59 0.20 -20.00 -13.76
CA PRO A 59 -0.05 -18.65 -13.27
C PRO A 59 -0.83 -18.56 -11.95
N SER A 60 -1.85 -19.43 -11.78
CA SER A 60 -2.71 -19.46 -10.59
C SER A 60 -1.95 -19.85 -9.33
N GLU A 61 -0.98 -20.77 -9.43
CA GLU A 61 -0.14 -21.16 -8.29
C GLU A 61 0.73 -20.00 -7.80
N ILE A 62 1.26 -19.19 -8.72
CA ILE A 62 2.01 -17.98 -8.37
C ILE A 62 1.08 -16.94 -7.72
N GLY A 63 -0.13 -16.79 -8.24
CA GLY A 63 -1.16 -15.94 -7.64
C GLY A 63 -1.51 -16.35 -6.21
N ASN A 64 -1.72 -17.66 -5.98
CA ASN A 64 -2.03 -18.22 -4.66
C ASN A 64 -0.87 -18.02 -3.66
N TYR A 65 0.37 -18.21 -4.12
CA TYR A 65 1.54 -17.90 -3.29
C TYR A 65 1.61 -16.41 -2.91
N SER A 66 1.13 -15.54 -3.78
CA SER A 66 1.10 -14.10 -3.52
C SER A 66 0.25 -13.73 -2.32
N ASP A 67 -0.91 -14.38 -2.14
CA ASP A 67 -1.76 -14.20 -0.97
C ASP A 67 -1.04 -14.68 0.32
N GLU A 68 -0.30 -15.78 0.25
CA GLU A 68 0.47 -16.31 1.39
C GLU A 68 1.69 -15.42 1.72
N PHE A 69 2.36 -14.90 0.70
CA PHE A 69 3.47 -13.96 0.83
C PHE A 69 3.01 -12.64 1.49
N ALA A 70 1.81 -12.16 1.16
CA ALA A 70 1.25 -10.93 1.71
C ALA A 70 0.92 -11.03 3.21
N LYS A 71 0.52 -12.20 3.72
CA LYS A 71 0.21 -12.39 5.16
C LYS A 71 1.41 -12.21 6.08
N ARG A 72 2.62 -12.50 5.58
CA ARG A 72 3.86 -12.60 6.37
C ARG A 72 4.87 -11.49 6.14
N THR A 73 4.58 -10.59 5.20
CA THR A 73 5.53 -9.56 4.76
C THR A 73 5.00 -8.18 5.09
N SER A 74 5.75 -7.44 5.89
CA SER A 74 5.47 -6.03 6.20
C SER A 74 5.47 -5.18 4.93
N THR A 75 4.58 -4.17 4.89
CA THR A 75 4.29 -3.32 3.72
C THR A 75 5.49 -2.52 3.22
N ASP A 76 6.42 -2.20 4.10
CA ASP A 76 7.67 -1.47 3.86
C ASP A 76 8.73 -2.32 3.14
N THR A 77 8.87 -3.60 3.50
CA THR A 77 9.84 -4.53 2.91
C THR A 77 9.29 -5.33 1.72
N ALA A 78 7.98 -5.27 1.51
CA ALA A 78 7.26 -5.97 0.46
C ALA A 78 7.81 -5.71 -0.97
N PRO A 79 8.02 -4.45 -1.41
CA PRO A 79 8.47 -4.18 -2.79
C PRO A 79 9.82 -4.83 -3.11
N GLN A 80 10.76 -4.74 -2.17
CA GLN A 80 12.10 -5.30 -2.32
C GLN A 80 12.08 -6.84 -2.37
N LYS A 81 11.31 -7.48 -1.49
CA LYS A 81 11.20 -8.95 -1.43
C LYS A 81 10.50 -9.53 -2.65
N VAL A 82 9.47 -8.86 -3.15
CA VAL A 82 8.78 -9.23 -4.41
C VAL A 82 9.74 -9.12 -5.59
N ALA A 83 10.58 -8.08 -5.62
CA ALA A 83 11.58 -7.91 -6.67
C ALA A 83 12.57 -9.09 -6.72
N TYR A 84 12.95 -9.68 -5.58
CA TYR A 84 13.80 -10.89 -5.57
C TYR A 84 13.12 -12.09 -6.22
N ILE A 85 11.86 -12.34 -5.86
CA ILE A 85 11.10 -13.48 -6.40
C ILE A 85 10.81 -13.27 -7.89
N LYS A 86 10.44 -12.05 -8.30
CA LYS A 86 10.25 -11.71 -9.72
C LYS A 86 11.51 -11.95 -10.53
N LYS A 87 12.69 -11.54 -10.05
CA LYS A 87 13.97 -11.80 -10.74
C LYS A 87 14.23 -13.29 -10.96
N PHE A 88 13.91 -14.14 -9.99
CA PHE A 88 14.03 -15.60 -10.16
C PHE A 88 13.02 -16.14 -11.18
N LEU A 89 11.75 -15.74 -11.11
CA LEU A 89 10.73 -16.15 -12.08
C LEU A 89 11.05 -15.67 -13.51
N THR A 90 11.62 -14.48 -13.66
CA THR A 90 12.12 -13.96 -14.94
C THR A 90 13.30 -14.79 -15.44
N PHE A 91 14.22 -15.20 -14.56
CA PHE A 91 15.30 -16.13 -14.91
C PHE A 91 14.75 -17.45 -15.47
N LEU A 92 13.72 -18.04 -14.85
CA LEU A 92 13.08 -19.26 -15.37
C LEU A 92 12.46 -19.06 -16.76
N LYS A 93 12.00 -17.84 -17.08
CA LYS A 93 11.44 -17.53 -18.39
C LYS A 93 12.50 -17.26 -19.45
N ILE A 94 13.55 -16.52 -19.10
CA ILE A 94 14.66 -16.19 -20.01
C ILE A 94 15.36 -17.47 -20.48
N ASN A 95 15.51 -18.46 -19.59
CA ASN A 95 16.13 -19.75 -19.92
C ASN A 95 15.14 -20.78 -20.44
N GLU A 96 13.92 -20.36 -20.82
CA GLU A 96 12.89 -21.21 -21.44
C GLU A 96 12.46 -22.43 -20.59
N LEU A 97 12.75 -22.41 -19.30
CA LEU A 97 12.38 -23.46 -18.34
C LEU A 97 10.88 -23.42 -18.02
N SER A 98 10.25 -22.24 -18.13
CA SER A 98 8.83 -22.02 -17.85
C SER A 98 8.00 -21.73 -19.12
N SER A 99 6.80 -22.28 -19.15
CA SER A 99 5.85 -22.17 -20.28
C SER A 99 5.32 -20.74 -20.47
N GLY A 100 5.25 -19.92 -19.42
CA GLY A 100 4.71 -18.55 -19.46
C GLY A 100 5.44 -17.55 -18.56
N ASN A 101 5.06 -16.26 -18.63
CA ASN A 101 5.63 -15.23 -17.74
C ASN A 101 5.02 -15.31 -16.34
N LEU A 102 5.57 -16.20 -15.52
CA LEU A 102 5.14 -16.42 -14.13
C LEU A 102 5.33 -15.17 -13.25
N ALA A 103 6.34 -14.33 -13.52
CA ALA A 103 6.64 -13.14 -12.72
C ALA A 103 5.49 -12.11 -12.72
N SER A 104 4.71 -12.05 -13.80
CA SER A 104 3.57 -11.14 -13.94
C SER A 104 2.36 -11.51 -13.05
N HIS A 105 2.34 -12.73 -12.53
CA HIS A 105 1.28 -13.25 -11.67
C HIS A 105 1.60 -13.14 -10.18
N LEU A 106 2.83 -12.76 -9.83
CA LEU A 106 3.20 -12.41 -8.46
C LEU A 106 2.77 -10.97 -8.16
N ARG A 107 1.55 -10.82 -7.63
CA ARG A 107 0.93 -9.52 -7.31
C ARG A 107 0.79 -9.29 -5.82
N MET A 108 1.39 -8.25 -5.30
CA MET A 108 1.06 -7.80 -3.95
C MET A 108 -0.33 -7.19 -3.96
N LYS A 109 -1.31 -7.87 -3.35
CA LYS A 109 -2.45 -7.12 -2.81
C LYS A 109 -1.88 -6.18 -1.76
N LYS A 110 -1.81 -4.87 -2.07
CA LYS A 110 -1.68 -3.85 -1.03
C LYS A 110 -2.90 -4.01 -0.12
N SER A 111 -2.70 -4.72 0.99
CA SER A 111 -3.71 -4.96 1.99
C SER A 111 -3.97 -3.67 2.77
N ASN A 112 -4.78 -2.80 2.19
CA ASN A 112 -5.67 -1.89 2.91
C ASN A 112 -7.05 -1.88 2.26
N VAL A 113 -7.15 -2.08 0.94
CA VAL A 113 -8.45 -2.17 0.24
C VAL A 113 -9.28 -3.33 0.75
N GLY A 114 -8.71 -4.53 0.86
CA GLY A 114 -9.41 -5.70 1.41
C GLY A 114 -9.77 -5.57 2.90
N LYS A 115 -9.03 -4.76 3.67
CA LYS A 115 -9.39 -4.46 5.08
C LYS A 115 -10.50 -3.44 5.15
N ILE A 116 -10.50 -2.43 4.28
CA ILE A 116 -11.54 -1.40 4.19
C ILE A 116 -12.84 -2.03 3.65
N THR A 117 -12.79 -2.81 2.56
CA THR A 117 -13.97 -3.49 2.02
C THR A 117 -14.48 -4.58 2.93
N LYS A 118 -13.61 -5.39 3.55
CA LYS A 118 -14.06 -6.42 4.49
C LYS A 118 -14.59 -5.79 5.79
N LYS A 119 -13.99 -4.70 6.27
CA LYS A 119 -14.55 -3.90 7.38
C LYS A 119 -15.91 -3.32 6.99
N LEU A 120 -16.06 -2.74 5.78
CA LEU A 120 -17.32 -2.19 5.24
C LEU A 120 -18.39 -3.27 4.95
N GLU A 121 -18.00 -4.48 4.57
CA GLU A 121 -18.91 -5.63 4.37
C GLU A 121 -19.31 -6.26 5.71
N GLU A 122 -18.39 -6.32 6.69
CA GLU A 122 -18.64 -6.77 8.06
C GLU A 122 -19.45 -5.72 8.86
N THR A 123 -19.32 -4.43 8.54
CA THR A 123 -20.15 -3.34 9.08
C THR A 123 -21.21 -2.89 8.08
N LYS A 124 -22.16 -3.79 7.76
CA LYS A 124 -23.49 -3.38 7.27
C LYS A 124 -24.16 -2.47 8.31
N GLY A 125 -23.80 -1.18 8.33
CA GLY A 125 -24.37 -0.18 9.23
C GLY A 125 -23.46 0.98 9.66
N GLU A 126 -22.12 0.92 9.51
CA GLU A 126 -21.26 2.06 9.87
C GLU A 126 -21.21 3.09 8.73
N GLN A 127 -21.95 4.18 8.89
CA GLN A 127 -21.77 5.39 8.09
C GLN A 127 -20.43 6.03 8.43
N ILE A 128 -19.66 6.45 7.41
CA ILE A 128 -18.44 7.22 7.63
C ILE A 128 -18.83 8.70 7.71
N ASN A 129 -18.65 9.34 8.86
CA ASN A 129 -18.87 10.77 8.95
C ASN A 129 -17.71 11.52 8.28
N LEU A 130 -18.03 12.47 7.41
CA LEU A 130 -17.06 13.35 6.78
C LEU A 130 -17.48 14.80 6.95
N THR A 131 -16.51 15.68 7.18
CA THR A 131 -16.78 17.12 7.08
C THR A 131 -17.15 17.50 5.64
N GLU A 132 -17.91 18.58 5.43
CA GLU A 132 -18.20 19.06 4.07
C GLU A 132 -16.92 19.34 3.27
N ALA A 133 -15.90 19.89 3.95
CA ALA A 133 -14.58 20.12 3.36
C ALA A 133 -13.87 18.81 2.99
N GLY A 134 -13.95 17.78 3.85
CA GLY A 134 -13.40 16.45 3.60
C GLY A 134 -14.06 15.75 2.42
N TYR A 135 -15.39 15.80 2.35
CA TYR A 135 -16.15 15.24 1.24
C TYR A 135 -15.74 15.89 -0.10
N LYS A 136 -15.67 17.23 -0.14
CA LYS A 136 -15.22 17.97 -1.34
C LYS A 136 -13.77 17.65 -1.72
N ASP A 137 -12.90 17.43 -0.73
CA ASP A 137 -11.51 17.05 -1.00
C ASP A 137 -11.43 15.64 -1.62
N TYR A 138 -12.19 14.68 -1.12
CA TYR A 138 -12.31 13.35 -1.72
C TYR A 138 -12.89 13.38 -3.13
N GLU A 139 -13.94 14.17 -3.39
CA GLU A 139 -14.49 14.35 -4.74
C GLU A 139 -13.45 14.94 -5.70
N LYS A 140 -12.69 15.93 -5.24
CA LYS A 140 -11.62 16.54 -6.02
C LYS A 140 -10.53 15.52 -6.33
N GLN A 141 -10.03 14.79 -5.32
CA GLN A 141 -9.02 13.74 -5.51
C GLN A 141 -9.50 12.66 -6.49
N LEU A 142 -10.76 12.22 -6.36
CA LEU A 142 -11.36 11.24 -7.27
C LEU A 142 -11.36 11.76 -8.73
N LYS A 143 -11.75 13.02 -8.92
CA LYS A 143 -11.76 13.67 -10.23
C LYS A 143 -10.34 13.77 -10.81
N ASP A 144 -9.37 14.17 -10.00
CA ASP A 144 -7.97 14.30 -10.42
C ASP A 144 -7.42 12.94 -10.87
N TYR A 145 -7.63 11.87 -10.09
CA TYR A 145 -7.22 10.51 -10.47
C TYR A 145 -7.92 9.99 -11.73
N LYS A 146 -9.22 10.25 -11.89
CA LYS A 146 -9.95 9.89 -13.12
C LYS A 146 -9.44 10.65 -14.34
N THR A 147 -8.99 11.90 -14.15
CA THR A 147 -8.42 12.73 -15.22
C THR A 147 -6.99 12.31 -15.59
N GLU A 148 -6.20 11.79 -14.64
CA GLU A 148 -4.87 11.24 -14.88
C GLU A 148 -4.92 9.89 -15.63
N MET A 149 -6.00 9.11 -15.44
CA MET A 149 -6.09 7.73 -15.95
C MET A 149 -5.84 7.57 -17.47
N PRO A 150 -6.39 8.42 -18.36
CA PRO A 150 -6.09 8.33 -19.80
C PRO A 150 -4.60 8.55 -20.11
N GLN A 151 -3.95 9.48 -19.40
CA GLN A 151 -2.52 9.76 -19.59
C GLN A 151 -1.67 8.55 -19.18
N LEU A 152 -1.99 7.91 -18.06
CA LEU A 152 -1.30 6.69 -17.61
C LEU A 152 -1.51 5.52 -18.57
N ALA A 153 -2.73 5.36 -19.10
CA ALA A 153 -3.03 4.33 -20.09
C ALA A 153 -2.22 4.54 -21.39
N ASP A 154 -2.04 5.79 -21.81
CA ASP A 154 -1.21 6.15 -22.96
C ASP A 154 0.28 5.90 -22.69
N GLU A 155 0.78 6.20 -21.48
CA GLU A 155 2.16 5.87 -21.05
C GLU A 155 2.42 4.36 -21.13
N VAL A 156 1.49 3.55 -20.61
CA VAL A 156 1.58 2.08 -20.71
C VAL A 156 1.53 1.63 -22.16
N ARG A 157 0.67 2.22 -23.00
CA ARG A 157 0.58 1.86 -24.43
C ARG A 157 1.88 2.17 -25.16
N LYS A 158 2.49 3.33 -24.90
CA LYS A 158 3.79 3.73 -25.47
C LYS A 158 4.91 2.80 -25.00
N ALA A 159 4.99 2.54 -23.69
CA ALA A 159 5.98 1.62 -23.14
C ALA A 159 5.81 0.18 -23.68
N ALA A 160 4.57 -0.24 -23.97
CA ALA A 160 4.31 -1.55 -24.58
C ALA A 160 4.68 -1.61 -26.07
N ALA A 161 4.65 -0.48 -26.79
CA ALA A 161 4.98 -0.39 -28.21
C ALA A 161 6.49 -0.47 -28.51
N ASP A 162 7.35 -0.19 -27.52
CA ASP A 162 8.82 -0.26 -27.65
C ASP A 162 9.38 -1.70 -27.82
N GLY A 163 8.52 -2.72 -27.91
CA GLY A 163 8.83 -4.01 -28.52
C GLY A 163 9.73 -4.97 -27.71
N ASP A 164 10.58 -4.47 -26.81
CA ASP A 164 11.39 -5.31 -25.92
C ASP A 164 10.68 -5.54 -24.58
N ILE A 165 9.63 -6.35 -24.61
CA ILE A 165 8.74 -6.65 -23.48
C ILE A 165 9.47 -7.45 -22.38
N ARG A 166 10.67 -7.97 -22.66
CA ARG A 166 11.34 -8.98 -21.82
C ARG A 166 11.99 -8.40 -20.56
N GLU A 167 12.38 -7.12 -20.54
CA GLU A 167 12.95 -6.42 -19.36
C GLU A 167 12.60 -4.91 -19.31
N ASN A 168 11.39 -4.53 -19.77
CA ASN A 168 11.01 -3.12 -19.80
C ASN A 168 10.61 -2.59 -18.40
N ALA A 169 11.61 -2.22 -17.60
CA ALA A 169 11.40 -1.56 -16.30
C ALA A 169 10.45 -0.35 -16.37
N PRO A 170 10.49 0.50 -17.43
CA PRO A 170 9.47 1.53 -17.67
C PRO A 170 8.04 0.99 -17.80
N LEU A 171 7.80 -0.11 -18.53
CA LEU A 171 6.47 -0.71 -18.67
C LEU A 171 5.94 -1.25 -17.34
N ASP A 172 6.79 -1.93 -16.57
CA ASP A 172 6.43 -2.45 -15.25
C ASP A 172 6.09 -1.32 -14.27
N ALA A 173 6.89 -0.25 -14.26
CA ALA A 173 6.62 0.94 -13.45
C ALA A 173 5.30 1.64 -13.85
N ALA A 174 5.04 1.77 -15.16
CA ALA A 174 3.81 2.37 -15.66
C ALA A 174 2.56 1.54 -15.30
N ARG A 175 2.65 0.20 -15.36
CA ARG A 175 1.59 -0.71 -14.92
C ARG A 175 1.34 -0.61 -13.42
N GLU A 176 2.39 -0.58 -12.61
CA GLU A 176 2.27 -0.40 -11.16
C GLU A 176 1.61 0.93 -10.81
N LYS A 177 1.93 2.01 -11.54
CA LYS A 177 1.31 3.32 -11.35
C LYS A 177 -0.20 3.27 -11.65
N ILE A 178 -0.62 2.65 -12.76
CA ILE A 178 -2.06 2.45 -13.07
C ILE A 178 -2.75 1.66 -11.96
N GLU A 179 -2.14 0.57 -11.48
CA GLU A 179 -2.74 -0.27 -10.43
C GLU A 179 -2.88 0.50 -9.11
N MET A 180 -1.90 1.34 -8.79
CA MET A 180 -1.95 2.22 -7.61
C MET A 180 -3.06 3.26 -7.71
N VAL A 181 -3.20 3.93 -8.85
CA VAL A 181 -4.25 4.96 -9.05
C VAL A 181 -5.64 4.33 -9.04
N ASN A 182 -5.84 3.19 -9.70
CA ASN A 182 -7.12 2.47 -9.65
C ASN A 182 -7.48 2.03 -8.23
N SER A 183 -6.50 1.57 -7.44
CA SER A 183 -6.71 1.22 -6.04
C SER A 183 -7.18 2.44 -5.22
N LYS A 184 -6.63 3.62 -5.50
CA LYS A 184 -7.02 4.88 -4.85
C LYS A 184 -8.42 5.34 -5.25
N ILE A 185 -8.75 5.26 -6.53
CA ILE A 185 -10.11 5.54 -7.03
C ILE A 185 -11.13 4.67 -6.31
N TYR A 186 -10.89 3.36 -6.26
CA TYR A 186 -11.81 2.42 -5.61
C TYR A 186 -11.98 2.69 -4.11
N GLU A 187 -10.88 3.00 -3.41
CA GLU A 187 -10.90 3.38 -1.99
C GLU A 187 -11.77 4.63 -1.76
N ILE A 188 -11.55 5.68 -2.54
CA ILE A 188 -12.28 6.94 -2.42
C ILE A 188 -13.77 6.76 -2.78
N GLU A 189 -14.08 6.01 -3.83
CA GLU A 189 -15.46 5.70 -4.22
C GLU A 189 -16.19 4.91 -3.13
N ALA A 190 -15.51 3.95 -2.49
CA ALA A 190 -16.08 3.21 -1.38
C ALA A 190 -16.39 4.12 -0.17
N ILE A 191 -15.49 5.04 0.16
CA ILE A 191 -15.68 6.03 1.24
C ILE A 191 -16.86 6.95 0.90
N LEU A 192 -16.86 7.58 -0.27
CA LEU A 192 -17.91 8.52 -0.69
C LEU A 192 -19.30 7.87 -0.74
N LYS A 193 -19.36 6.57 -1.09
CA LYS A 193 -20.63 5.82 -1.16
C LYS A 193 -21.33 5.66 0.19
N VAL A 194 -20.58 5.60 1.29
CA VAL A 194 -21.12 5.41 2.65
C VAL A 194 -20.93 6.66 3.53
N ALA A 195 -20.49 7.77 2.91
CA ALA A 195 -20.21 9.00 3.63
C ALA A 195 -21.50 9.71 4.06
N ASN A 196 -21.53 10.15 5.32
CA ASN A 196 -22.52 11.06 5.86
C ASN A 196 -21.84 12.42 6.10
N ILE A 197 -22.37 13.49 5.51
CA ILE A 197 -21.77 14.82 5.63
C ILE A 197 -22.22 15.43 6.96
N ILE A 198 -21.26 15.73 7.83
CA ILE A 198 -21.48 16.42 9.10
C ILE A 198 -21.10 17.90 8.97
N ASP A 199 -21.99 18.77 9.43
CA ASP A 199 -21.78 20.22 9.48
C ASP A 199 -21.63 20.66 10.95
N SER A 200 -20.44 21.17 11.28
CA SER A 200 -20.09 21.66 12.61
C SER A 200 -20.51 23.10 12.87
N SER A 201 -21.05 23.82 11.87
CA SER A 201 -21.49 25.21 12.03
C SER A 201 -22.72 25.36 12.95
N SER A 202 -23.38 24.26 13.32
CA SER A 202 -24.68 24.25 14.00
C SER A 202 -24.68 23.74 15.44
N GLN A 203 -23.53 23.34 16.01
CA GLN A 203 -23.50 22.58 17.28
C GLN A 203 -22.83 23.30 18.47
N GLY A 204 -23.44 24.40 18.93
CA GLY A 204 -23.28 24.93 20.30
C GLY A 204 -21.85 25.27 20.77
N ASP A 205 -21.66 25.32 22.09
CA ASP A 205 -20.39 25.70 22.74
C ASP A 205 -19.42 24.52 22.97
N GLN A 206 -19.70 23.35 22.38
CA GLN A 206 -18.93 22.12 22.58
C GLN A 206 -18.13 21.75 21.33
N ILE A 207 -16.94 21.20 21.55
CA ILE A 207 -16.09 20.69 20.48
C ILE A 207 -16.69 19.39 19.93
N VAL A 208 -17.10 19.41 18.66
CA VAL A 208 -17.61 18.25 17.93
C VAL A 208 -16.72 17.96 16.72
N ILE A 209 -17.01 16.87 16.02
CA ILE A 209 -16.30 16.55 14.78
C ILE A 209 -16.61 17.64 13.74
N GLY A 210 -15.56 18.20 13.14
CA GLY A 210 -15.59 19.34 12.24
C GLY A 210 -15.15 20.65 12.90
N SER A 211 -15.27 20.79 14.23
CA SER A 211 -14.92 22.00 14.98
C SER A 211 -13.45 22.35 14.85
N LYS A 212 -13.18 23.65 14.72
CA LYS A 212 -11.83 24.21 14.81
C LYS A 212 -11.59 24.74 16.21
N VAL A 213 -10.45 24.41 16.79
CA VAL A 213 -10.14 24.74 18.17
C VAL A 213 -8.73 25.29 18.27
N ILE A 214 -8.53 26.26 19.14
CA ILE A 214 -7.21 26.71 19.55
C ILE A 214 -6.93 26.09 20.90
N VAL A 215 -5.87 25.28 20.98
CA VAL A 215 -5.41 24.68 22.24
C VAL A 215 -4.06 25.27 22.63
N LYS A 216 -3.96 25.64 23.90
CA LYS A 216 -2.75 26.19 24.51
C LYS A 216 -2.07 25.13 25.34
N ASN A 217 -0.84 24.78 25.01
CA ASN A 217 -0.04 23.85 25.79
C ASN A 217 0.68 24.59 26.93
N HIS A 218 0.52 24.12 28.17
CA HIS A 218 1.09 24.78 29.35
C HIS A 218 2.61 24.64 29.48
N GLN A 219 3.20 23.56 28.97
CA GLN A 219 4.63 23.31 29.07
C GLN A 219 5.45 24.21 28.14
N ASN A 220 5.02 24.37 26.90
CA ASN A 220 5.74 25.17 25.90
C ASN A 220 5.10 26.54 25.62
N LYS A 221 3.93 26.84 26.22
CA LYS A 221 3.14 28.07 26.04
C LYS A 221 2.75 28.37 24.58
N ASN A 222 2.77 27.36 23.71
CA ASN A 222 2.37 27.51 22.31
C ASN A 222 0.86 27.31 22.14
N ASN A 223 0.25 28.17 21.34
CA ASN A 223 -1.10 28.01 20.84
C ASN A 223 -1.04 27.21 19.53
N ASN A 224 -1.74 26.09 19.47
CA ASN A 224 -1.89 25.28 18.26
C ASN A 224 -3.35 25.30 17.81
N GLU A 225 -3.58 25.53 16.53
CA GLU A 225 -4.91 25.43 15.93
C GLU A 225 -5.10 24.02 15.37
N TYR A 226 -6.18 23.37 15.79
CA TYR A 226 -6.56 22.04 15.32
C TYR A 226 -7.97 22.03 14.80
N GLN A 227 -8.21 21.21 13.77
CA GLN A 227 -9.54 20.81 13.37
C GLN A 227 -9.77 19.37 13.78
N LEU A 228 -10.81 19.12 14.58
CA LEU A 228 -11.19 17.77 14.97
C LEU A 228 -11.90 17.11 13.80
N VAL A 229 -11.40 15.97 13.34
CA VAL A 229 -11.94 15.23 12.20
C VAL A 229 -11.98 13.73 12.48
N GLU A 230 -12.66 12.96 11.64
CA GLU A 230 -12.57 11.50 11.72
C GLU A 230 -11.18 10.98 11.32
N ALA A 231 -10.86 9.74 11.71
CA ALA A 231 -9.57 9.12 11.42
C ALA A 231 -9.18 9.15 9.93
N ASN A 232 -10.17 9.09 9.04
CA ASN A 232 -9.96 9.07 7.59
C ASN A 232 -9.48 10.42 7.03
N GLU A 233 -9.85 11.53 7.68
CA GLU A 233 -9.49 12.90 7.28
C GLU A 233 -8.27 13.45 8.03
N ALA A 234 -7.75 12.69 9.00
CA ALA A 234 -6.70 13.15 9.90
C ALA A 234 -5.39 13.40 9.16
N ASN A 235 -4.85 14.60 9.32
CA ASN A 235 -3.57 15.00 8.79
C ASN A 235 -2.92 16.00 9.78
N PRO A 236 -2.11 15.50 10.73
CA PRO A 236 -1.51 16.34 11.77
C PRO A 236 -0.63 17.47 11.23
N LEU A 237 -0.05 17.32 10.04
CA LEU A 237 0.83 18.32 9.41
C LEU A 237 0.07 19.60 9.01
N VAL A 238 -1.23 19.49 8.75
CA VAL A 238 -2.10 20.62 8.40
C VAL A 238 -3.07 20.97 9.53
N GLY A 239 -2.80 20.48 10.75
CA GLY A 239 -3.64 20.74 11.92
C GLY A 239 -4.93 19.92 11.98
N LYS A 240 -5.15 18.92 11.11
CA LYS A 240 -6.32 18.03 11.21
C LYS A 240 -6.00 16.85 12.12
N ILE A 241 -6.68 16.76 13.27
CA ILE A 241 -6.45 15.70 14.26
C ILE A 241 -7.66 14.77 14.33
N SER A 242 -7.38 13.47 14.50
CA SER A 242 -8.45 12.48 14.60
C SER A 242 -9.14 12.53 15.96
N SER A 243 -10.46 12.35 15.96
CA SER A 243 -11.30 12.08 17.14
C SER A 243 -10.77 10.94 18.03
N VAL A 244 -10.07 9.95 17.45
CA VAL A 244 -9.49 8.81 18.19
C VAL A 244 -8.02 9.02 18.59
N SER A 245 -7.42 10.17 18.26
CA SER A 245 -6.06 10.50 18.71
C SER A 245 -6.05 10.91 20.19
N PRO A 246 -4.93 10.81 20.92
CA PRO A 246 -4.87 11.19 22.34
C PRO A 246 -5.35 12.62 22.61
N VAL A 247 -4.95 13.57 21.75
CA VAL A 247 -5.37 14.97 21.86
C VAL A 247 -6.84 15.11 21.44
N GLY A 248 -7.24 14.55 20.30
CA GLY A 248 -8.60 14.65 19.79
C GLY A 248 -9.64 14.05 20.73
N ALA A 249 -9.36 12.90 21.32
CA ALA A 249 -10.22 12.24 22.29
C ALA A 249 -10.34 13.05 23.60
N ALA A 250 -9.28 13.75 24.00
CA ALA A 250 -9.30 14.56 25.22
C ALA A 250 -10.13 15.85 25.06
N ILE A 251 -10.10 16.47 23.88
CA ILE A 251 -10.83 17.71 23.59
C ILE A 251 -12.28 17.48 23.13
N LEU A 252 -12.62 16.29 22.64
CA LEU A 252 -13.97 15.99 22.16
C LEU A 252 -15.01 16.21 23.27
N GLY A 253 -16.04 17.01 22.98
CA GLY A 253 -17.13 17.35 23.90
C GLY A 253 -16.79 18.43 24.95
N ARG A 254 -15.56 18.96 24.96
CA ARG A 254 -15.14 20.03 25.86
C ARG A 254 -15.58 21.40 25.37
N ARG A 255 -15.46 22.39 26.25
CA ARG A 255 -15.85 23.79 26.00
C ARG A 255 -14.66 24.73 26.07
N GLU A 256 -14.85 25.96 25.60
CA GLU A 256 -13.88 27.03 25.78
C GLU A 256 -13.59 27.25 27.27
N GLY A 257 -12.30 27.37 27.61
CA GLY A 257 -11.80 27.49 28.99
C GLY A 257 -11.52 26.17 29.70
N ASP A 258 -11.95 25.02 29.17
CA ASP A 258 -11.69 23.72 29.79
C ASP A 258 -10.19 23.34 29.71
N GLU A 259 -9.69 22.71 30.77
CA GLU A 259 -8.37 22.08 30.81
C GLU A 259 -8.46 20.57 30.60
N VAL A 260 -7.58 20.03 29.76
CA VAL A 260 -7.48 18.61 29.45
C VAL A 260 -6.05 18.11 29.64
N THR A 261 -5.92 16.93 30.23
CA THR A 261 -4.63 16.25 30.39
C THR A 261 -4.53 15.13 29.36
N VAL A 262 -3.48 15.15 28.55
CA VAL A 262 -3.23 14.17 27.50
C VAL A 262 -1.98 13.39 27.84
N SER A 263 -2.09 12.06 27.87
CA SER A 263 -0.92 11.20 27.99
C SER A 263 -0.26 11.04 26.62
N THR A 264 0.98 11.51 26.51
CA THR A 264 1.80 11.33 25.30
C THR A 264 3.00 10.44 25.61
N PRO A 265 3.65 9.82 24.60
CA PRO A 265 4.89 9.07 24.83
C PRO A 265 6.02 9.89 25.48
N ALA A 266 5.95 11.23 25.40
CA ALA A 266 6.90 12.15 26.02
C ALA A 266 6.51 12.56 27.46
N GLY A 267 5.42 12.02 28.01
CA GLY A 267 4.88 12.35 29.32
C GLY A 267 3.47 12.96 29.26
N GLU A 268 2.91 13.27 30.42
CA GLU A 268 1.64 13.98 30.51
C GLU A 268 1.80 15.44 30.10
N GLN A 269 0.86 15.91 29.28
CA GLN A 269 0.80 17.30 28.82
C GLN A 269 -0.58 17.88 29.13
N VAL A 270 -0.59 19.08 29.70
CA VAL A 270 -1.83 19.81 30.02
C VAL A 270 -2.09 20.85 28.95
N TYR A 271 -3.32 20.86 28.44
CA TYR A 271 -3.80 21.80 27.43
C TYR A 271 -5.02 22.55 27.96
N THR A 272 -5.14 23.83 27.63
CA THR A 272 -6.37 24.61 27.79
C THR A 272 -6.98 24.87 26.43
N ILE A 273 -8.30 24.78 26.33
CA ILE A 273 -9.05 25.18 25.13
C ILE A 273 -9.23 26.71 25.19
N ASP A 274 -8.50 27.41 24.34
CA ASP A 274 -8.43 28.87 24.31
C ASP A 274 -9.60 29.47 23.52
N ALA A 275 -10.03 28.81 22.43
CA ALA A 275 -11.16 29.22 21.62
C ALA A 275 -11.72 28.07 20.78
N ILE A 276 -13.03 28.12 20.48
CA ILE A 276 -13.71 27.27 19.49
C ILE A 276 -14.18 28.20 18.35
N LYS A 277 -13.86 27.85 17.10
CA LYS A 277 -14.18 28.62 15.89
C LYS A 277 -15.25 27.95 15.04
#